data_AF-A0A3M1K3X3-F1
#
_entry.id   AF-A0A3M1K3X3-F1
#
_cell.length_a   1.000
_cell.length_b   1.000
_cell.length_c   1.000
_cell.angle_alpha   90.00
_cell.angle_beta   90.00
_cell.angle_gamma   90.00
#
_symmetry.space_group_name_H-M   'P 1'
#
loop_
_entity.id
_entity.type
_entity.pdbx_description
1 polymer ?
#
loop_
_entity_poly.entity_id
_entity_poly.type
_entity_poly.pdbx_seq_one_letter_code
_entity_poly.pdbx_strand_id
1 'polypeptide(L)'
;INLTALAGAGISAATTRGSITLLSAGKIELDTLTGNIANSGFEVGTYGSATDGQLIRDVDISTVDGAIKTLAAVDNALQKINFQRAELGAIQNRFESTVANQAIVAENLEAANSRIRDADFAAETAELSRTQVLQQAGLSILAQANGQPQQVLQLLQG
;
A
#
# COMPACT_ATOMS: atom_id res chain seq x y z
N ILE A 1 -51.49 29.77 -10.25
CA ILE A 1 -51.56 31.21 -9.87
C ILE A 1 -50.99 31.99 -11.04
N ASN A 2 -51.77 32.90 -11.62
CA ASN A 2 -51.41 33.63 -12.84
C ASN A 2 -50.30 34.64 -12.52
N LEU A 3 -49.11 34.46 -13.10
CA LEU A 3 -47.87 35.12 -12.69
C LEU A 3 -47.84 36.64 -13.00
N THR A 4 -48.74 37.08 -13.88
CA THR A 4 -48.91 38.49 -14.29
C THR A 4 -49.53 39.37 -13.22
N ALA A 5 -50.20 38.80 -12.21
CA ALA A 5 -50.81 39.56 -11.12
C ALA A 5 -49.80 40.02 -10.03
N LEU A 6 -48.60 39.43 -9.99
CA LEU A 6 -47.61 39.70 -8.94
C LEU A 6 -46.67 40.87 -9.27
N ALA A 7 -46.52 41.21 -10.55
CA ALA A 7 -45.66 42.30 -11.03
C ALA A 7 -46.14 43.70 -10.58
N GLY A 8 -47.44 43.86 -10.29
CA GLY A 8 -48.01 45.14 -9.81
C GLY A 8 -47.82 45.42 -8.32
N ALA A 9 -47.38 44.44 -7.53
CA ALA A 9 -47.30 44.55 -6.06
C ALA A 9 -45.92 44.98 -5.54
N GLY A 10 -44.96 45.31 -6.41
CA GLY A 10 -43.61 45.71 -6.00
C GLY A 10 -42.77 44.59 -5.36
N ILE A 11 -43.24 43.34 -5.41
CA ILE A 11 -42.54 42.17 -4.87
C ILE A 11 -41.50 41.73 -5.90
N SER A 12 -40.23 42.10 -5.71
CA SER A 12 -39.11 41.52 -6.46
C SER A 12 -38.81 40.12 -5.93
N ALA A 13 -38.72 39.14 -6.83
CA ALA A 13 -38.20 37.82 -6.47
C ALA A 13 -36.74 37.95 -6.04
N ALA A 14 -36.48 37.86 -4.74
CA ALA A 14 -35.13 37.88 -4.19
C ALA A 14 -34.63 36.44 -4.04
N THR A 15 -33.60 36.08 -4.82
CA THR A 15 -32.93 34.78 -4.69
C THR A 15 -31.82 34.88 -3.66
N THR A 16 -32.00 34.29 -2.48
CA THR A 16 -30.94 34.14 -1.48
C THR A 16 -30.05 32.97 -1.84
N ARG A 17 -28.74 33.20 -2.00
CA ARG A 17 -27.76 32.13 -2.24
C ARG A 17 -27.05 31.79 -0.93
N GLY A 18 -27.13 30.53 -0.49
CA GLY A 18 -26.28 29.97 0.55
C GLY A 18 -25.13 29.17 -0.06
N SER A 19 -23.99 29.09 0.62
CA SER A 19 -22.91 28.16 0.26
C SER A 19 -22.92 26.95 1.20
N ILE A 20 -22.65 25.77 0.64
CA ILE A 20 -22.47 24.53 1.39
C ILE A 20 -21.10 23.97 1.00
N THR A 21 -20.21 23.80 1.97
CA THR A 21 -18.87 23.23 1.74
C THR A 21 -18.81 21.83 2.31
N LEU A 22 -18.53 20.85 1.46
CA LEU A 22 -18.40 19.44 1.84
C LEU A 22 -16.92 19.05 1.77
N LEU A 23 -16.31 18.71 2.92
CA LEU A 23 -14.93 18.23 3.02
C LEU A 23 -14.95 16.77 3.46
N SER A 24 -14.33 15.89 2.67
CA SER A 24 -14.16 14.48 3.03
C SER A 24 -12.85 13.93 2.47
N ALA A 25 -12.24 13.00 3.19
CA ALA A 25 -11.11 12.19 2.71
C ALA A 25 -11.57 10.98 1.88
N GLY A 26 -12.88 10.75 1.75
CA GLY A 26 -13.49 9.63 1.01
C GLY A 26 -14.68 10.05 0.13
N LYS A 27 -15.37 9.07 -0.46
CA LYS A 27 -16.51 9.30 -1.37
C LYS A 27 -17.65 10.04 -0.68
N ILE A 28 -18.21 11.05 -1.35
CA ILE A 28 -19.44 11.74 -0.96
C ILE A 28 -20.52 11.33 -1.96
N GLU A 29 -21.60 10.72 -1.47
CA GLU A 29 -22.80 10.40 -2.26
C GLU A 29 -23.93 11.34 -1.85
N LEU A 30 -24.54 11.98 -2.85
CA LEU A 30 -25.75 12.77 -2.69
C LEU A 30 -26.88 12.00 -3.37
N ASP A 31 -27.85 11.57 -2.58
CA ASP A 31 -29.06 10.90 -3.08
C ASP A 31 -30.30 11.62 -2.53
N THR A 32 -31.42 11.50 -3.22
CA THR A 32 -32.71 12.02 -2.78
C THR A 32 -33.70 10.88 -2.63
N LEU A 33 -34.67 11.02 -1.74
CA LEU A 33 -35.66 9.97 -1.47
C LEU A 33 -36.44 9.52 -2.72
N THR A 34 -36.47 10.34 -3.77
CA THR A 34 -37.14 10.07 -5.05
C THR A 34 -36.18 9.78 -6.19
N GLY A 35 -34.86 9.76 -5.95
CA GLY A 35 -33.81 9.52 -6.95
C GLY A 35 -33.60 10.65 -7.96
N ASN A 36 -34.32 11.78 -7.85
CA ASN A 36 -34.15 12.94 -8.71
C ASN A 36 -33.56 14.10 -7.91
N ILE A 37 -32.26 14.33 -8.09
CA ILE A 37 -31.48 15.34 -7.39
C ILE A 37 -31.85 16.79 -7.79
N ALA A 38 -32.41 16.99 -9.00
CA ALA A 38 -32.86 18.31 -9.47
C ALA A 38 -33.97 18.91 -8.60
N ASN A 39 -34.78 18.06 -7.95
CA ASN A 39 -35.86 18.52 -7.05
C ASN A 39 -35.35 19.00 -5.69
N SER A 40 -34.09 18.72 -5.33
CA SER A 40 -33.48 19.19 -4.09
C SER A 40 -32.88 20.60 -4.21
N GLY A 41 -33.04 21.26 -5.36
CA GLY A 41 -32.41 22.56 -5.63
C GLY A 41 -30.90 22.47 -5.85
N PHE A 42 -30.34 21.26 -5.86
CA PHE A 42 -28.98 20.97 -6.32
C PHE A 42 -29.06 20.65 -7.81
N GLU A 43 -28.57 21.55 -8.65
CA GLU A 43 -28.34 21.24 -10.05
C GLU A 43 -27.09 20.36 -10.16
N VAL A 44 -27.16 19.25 -10.90
CA VAL A 44 -25.98 18.43 -11.22
C VAL A 44 -25.13 19.20 -12.22
N GLY A 45 -24.41 20.20 -11.70
CA GLY A 45 -23.25 20.73 -12.38
C GLY A 45 -22.18 19.65 -12.36
N THR A 46 -21.72 19.23 -13.54
CA THR A 46 -20.36 18.68 -13.63
C THR A 46 -19.42 19.83 -13.29
N TYR A 47 -19.11 20.00 -12.01
CA TYR A 47 -18.23 21.07 -11.55
C TYR A 47 -16.80 20.76 -11.99
N GLY A 48 -16.41 21.50 -13.01
CA GLY A 48 -15.12 21.37 -13.67
C GLY A 48 -15.11 22.15 -14.96
N SER A 49 -15.18 23.49 -14.87
CA SER A 49 -14.48 24.47 -15.71
C SER A 49 -15.29 25.78 -15.77
N ALA A 50 -14.73 26.81 -15.14
CA ALA A 50 -15.31 28.15 -14.99
C ALA A 50 -16.74 28.17 -14.38
N THR A 51 -17.19 29.35 -13.99
CA THR A 51 -18.52 29.62 -13.41
C THR A 51 -19.70 29.16 -14.27
N ASP A 52 -19.45 28.66 -15.49
CA ASP A 52 -20.41 28.25 -16.51
C ASP A 52 -20.05 26.91 -17.21
N GLY A 53 -19.48 25.90 -16.53
CA GLY A 53 -19.35 24.53 -17.10
C GLY A 53 -18.68 24.41 -18.48
N GLN A 54 -17.89 25.40 -18.89
CA GLN A 54 -17.35 25.56 -20.23
C GLN A 54 -15.96 24.94 -20.26
N LEU A 55 -15.75 23.88 -21.05
CA LEU A 55 -14.45 23.22 -21.18
C LEU A 55 -13.36 24.26 -21.47
N ILE A 56 -12.15 24.13 -20.89
CA ILE A 56 -11.03 25.06 -21.12
C ILE A 56 -10.76 25.27 -22.63
N ARG A 57 -11.01 24.25 -23.45
CA ARG A 57 -10.84 24.30 -24.91
C ARG A 57 -11.87 25.19 -25.62
N ASP A 58 -12.98 25.48 -24.97
CA ASP A 58 -14.12 26.21 -25.51
C ASP A 58 -14.20 27.64 -24.94
N VAL A 59 -13.29 28.04 -24.05
CA VAL A 59 -13.25 29.40 -23.49
C VAL A 59 -12.57 30.37 -24.46
N ASP A 60 -13.24 31.49 -24.75
CA ASP A 60 -12.69 32.57 -25.58
C ASP A 60 -11.94 33.60 -24.71
N ILE A 61 -10.65 33.81 -25.03
CA ILE A 61 -9.74 34.73 -24.31
C ILE A 61 -9.74 36.13 -24.97
N SER A 62 -10.48 36.33 -26.07
CA SER A 62 -10.55 37.60 -26.77
C SER A 62 -11.17 38.74 -25.94
N THR A 63 -11.88 38.39 -24.86
CA THR A 63 -12.51 39.35 -23.93
C THR A 63 -11.87 39.29 -22.54
N VAL A 64 -11.92 40.41 -21.82
CA VAL A 64 -11.40 40.50 -20.43
C VAL A 64 -12.13 39.54 -19.50
N ASP A 65 -13.46 39.40 -19.64
CA ASP A 65 -14.27 38.48 -18.83
C ASP A 65 -13.91 37.01 -19.11
N GLY A 66 -13.76 36.64 -20.38
CA GLY A 66 -13.34 35.30 -20.80
C GLY A 66 -11.92 34.94 -20.32
N ALA A 67 -11.00 35.90 -20.32
CA ALA A 67 -9.65 35.71 -19.75
C ALA A 67 -9.68 35.44 -18.24
N ILE A 68 -10.51 36.15 -17.47
CA ILE A 68 -10.67 35.94 -16.02
C ILE A 68 -11.27 34.56 -15.74
N LYS A 69 -12.29 34.15 -16.51
CA LYS A 69 -12.90 32.81 -16.41
C LYS A 69 -11.90 31.71 -16.75
N THR A 70 -11.06 31.92 -17.78
CA THR A 70 -9.99 30.98 -18.16
C THR A 70 -9.00 30.80 -17.02
N LEU A 71 -8.56 31.90 -16.38
CA LEU A 71 -7.62 31.84 -15.26
C LEU A 71 -8.16 31.00 -14.11
N ALA A 72 -9.44 31.17 -13.76
CA ALA A 72 -10.09 30.37 -12.73
C ALA A 72 -10.19 28.89 -13.12
N ALA A 73 -10.50 28.58 -14.38
CA ALA A 73 -10.55 27.20 -14.86
C ALA A 73 -9.18 26.52 -14.84
N VAL A 74 -8.12 27.23 -15.23
CA VAL A 74 -6.73 26.75 -15.17
C VAL A 74 -6.29 26.52 -13.74
N ASP A 75 -6.59 27.43 -12.81
CA ASP A 75 -6.24 27.24 -11.40
C ASP A 75 -6.90 25.97 -10.81
N ASN A 76 -8.18 25.75 -11.10
CA ASN A 76 -8.87 24.52 -10.71
C ASN A 76 -8.22 23.25 -11.33
N ALA A 77 -7.86 23.31 -12.62
CA ALA A 77 -7.18 22.20 -13.28
C ALA A 77 -5.80 21.92 -12.65
N LEU A 78 -5.04 22.97 -12.31
CA LEU A 78 -3.76 22.85 -11.61
C LEU A 78 -3.93 22.28 -10.21
N GLN A 79 -4.94 22.70 -9.46
CA GLN A 79 -5.26 22.12 -8.15
C GLN A 79 -5.56 20.63 -8.26
N LYS A 80 -6.32 20.19 -9.27
CA LYS A 80 -6.58 18.76 -9.51
C LYS A 80 -5.30 17.97 -9.82
N ILE A 81 -4.43 18.52 -10.67
CA ILE A 81 -3.13 17.89 -10.98
C ILE A 81 -2.28 17.81 -9.71
N ASN A 82 -2.24 18.88 -8.91
CA ASN A 82 -1.47 18.91 -7.67
C ASN A 82 -2.01 17.89 -6.66
N PHE A 83 -3.32 17.70 -6.57
CA PHE A 83 -3.93 16.66 -5.74
C PHE A 83 -3.49 15.26 -6.19
N GLN A 84 -3.55 14.97 -7.49
CA GLN A 84 -3.08 13.68 -8.04
C GLN A 84 -1.58 13.47 -7.78
N ARG A 85 -0.75 14.51 -7.91
CA ARG A 85 0.68 14.45 -7.58
C ARG A 85 0.92 14.20 -6.10
N ALA A 86 0.13 14.79 -5.22
CA ALA A 86 0.22 14.57 -3.78
C ALA A 86 -0.15 13.12 -3.42
N GLU A 87 -1.20 12.55 -4.03
CA GLU A 87 -1.57 11.14 -3.85
C GLU A 87 -0.46 10.20 -4.33
N LEU A 88 0.11 10.45 -5.52
CA LEU A 88 1.25 9.69 -6.02
C LEU A 88 2.47 9.80 -5.09
N GLY A 89 2.74 10.98 -4.53
CA GLY A 89 3.80 11.18 -3.54
C GLY A 89 3.56 10.39 -2.25
N ALA A 90 2.32 10.35 -1.76
CA ALA A 90 1.94 9.53 -0.60
C ALA A 90 2.13 8.03 -0.87
N ILE A 91 1.73 7.57 -2.07
CA ILE A 91 1.94 6.18 -2.51
C ILE A 91 3.43 5.84 -2.59
N GLN A 92 4.26 6.75 -3.13
CA GLN A 92 5.72 6.57 -3.17
C GLN A 92 6.31 6.42 -1.77
N ASN A 93 5.96 7.28 -0.82
CA ASN A 93 6.40 7.16 0.58
C ASN A 93 5.98 5.81 1.19
N ARG A 94 4.77 5.33 0.89
CA ARG A 94 4.31 4.02 1.35
C ARG A 94 5.11 2.87 0.72
N PHE A 95 5.45 2.98 -0.57
CA PHE A 95 6.30 1.98 -1.23
C PHE A 95 7.71 1.97 -0.63
N GLU A 96 8.33 3.12 -0.40
CA GLU A 96 9.65 3.21 0.24
C GLU A 96 9.64 2.58 1.64
N SER A 97 8.63 2.88 2.46
CA SER A 97 8.47 2.28 3.78
C SER A 97 8.28 0.76 3.72
N THR A 98 7.48 0.28 2.77
CA THR A 98 7.23 -1.16 2.57
C THR A 98 8.50 -1.88 2.11
N VAL A 99 9.25 -1.30 1.17
CA VAL A 99 10.51 -1.85 0.68
C VAL A 99 11.55 -1.91 1.81
N ALA A 100 11.69 -0.85 2.59
CA ALA A 100 12.60 -0.83 3.74
C ALA A 100 12.24 -1.91 4.78
N ASN A 101 10.95 -2.07 5.08
CA ASN A 101 10.47 -3.13 5.97
C ASN A 101 10.77 -4.53 5.40
N GLN A 102 10.47 -4.76 4.12
CA GLN A 102 10.73 -6.03 3.45
C GLN A 102 12.22 -6.39 3.42
N ALA A 103 13.11 -5.42 3.22
CA ALA A 103 14.56 -5.64 3.27
C ALA A 103 15.01 -6.13 4.66
N ILE A 104 14.51 -5.49 5.73
CA ILE A 104 14.78 -5.90 7.12
C ILE A 104 14.23 -7.32 7.39
N VAL A 105 13.03 -7.63 6.90
CA VAL A 105 12.44 -8.97 7.05
C VAL A 105 13.28 -10.01 6.30
N ALA A 106 13.75 -9.71 5.09
CA ALA A 106 14.60 -10.60 4.30
C ALA A 106 15.94 -10.89 5.00
N GLU A 107 16.61 -9.86 5.52
CA GLU A 107 17.86 -10.00 6.28
C GLU A 107 17.68 -10.87 7.53
N ASN A 108 16.61 -10.63 8.30
CA ASN A 108 16.30 -11.43 9.48
C ASN A 108 15.99 -12.89 9.13
N LEU A 109 15.27 -13.12 8.03
CA LEU A 109 14.93 -14.46 7.56
C LEU A 109 16.18 -15.21 7.08
N GLU A 110 17.08 -14.53 6.36
CA GLU A 110 18.34 -15.10 5.90
C GLU A 110 19.25 -15.45 7.10
N ALA A 111 19.36 -14.56 8.09
CA ALA A 111 20.12 -14.80 9.31
C ALA A 111 19.52 -15.94 10.17
N ALA A 112 18.20 -16.09 10.19
CA ALA A 112 17.54 -17.22 10.85
C ALA A 112 17.81 -18.54 10.10
N ASN A 113 17.70 -18.54 8.77
CA ASN A 113 18.00 -19.71 7.94
C ASN A 113 19.48 -20.13 8.03
N SER A 114 20.41 -19.17 8.05
CA SER A 114 21.85 -19.46 8.26
C SER A 114 22.06 -20.16 9.60
N ARG A 115 21.47 -19.65 10.68
CA ARG A 115 21.58 -20.27 12.01
C ARG A 115 21.00 -21.69 12.07
N ILE A 116 19.88 -21.94 11.40
CA ILE A 116 19.30 -23.29 11.30
C ILE A 116 20.25 -24.20 10.54
N ARG A 117 20.73 -23.77 9.37
CA ARG A 117 21.66 -24.56 8.55
C ARG A 117 22.99 -24.85 9.25
N ASP A 118 23.54 -23.87 9.94
CA ASP A 118 24.79 -24.03 10.69
C ASP A 118 24.60 -24.99 11.88
N ALA A 119 23.47 -24.92 12.58
CA ALA A 119 23.13 -25.86 13.65
C ALA A 119 22.95 -27.30 13.13
N ASP A 120 22.23 -27.46 12.01
CA ASP A 120 22.02 -28.76 11.36
C ASP A 120 23.35 -29.35 10.86
N PHE A 121 24.21 -28.53 10.25
CA PHE A 121 25.51 -28.96 9.79
C PHE A 121 26.44 -29.36 10.95
N ALA A 122 26.41 -28.61 12.05
CA ALA A 122 27.16 -28.95 13.25
C ALA A 122 26.69 -30.28 13.87
N ALA A 123 25.37 -30.52 13.90
CA ALA A 123 24.80 -31.78 14.39
C ALA A 123 25.17 -32.98 13.52
N GLU A 124 25.05 -32.86 12.19
CA GLU A 124 25.42 -33.91 11.24
C GLU A 124 26.92 -34.22 11.30
N THR A 125 27.77 -33.18 11.37
CA THR A 125 29.23 -33.35 11.48
C THR A 125 29.62 -34.01 12.79
N ALA A 126 28.96 -33.67 13.90
CA ALA A 126 29.19 -34.31 15.19
C ALA A 126 28.78 -35.80 15.16
N GLU A 127 27.67 -36.13 14.51
CA GLU A 127 27.21 -37.52 14.38
C GLU A 127 28.13 -38.34 13.46
N LEU A 128 28.58 -37.76 12.34
CA LEU A 128 29.57 -38.35 11.46
C LEU A 128 30.88 -38.62 12.22
N SER A 129 31.38 -37.63 12.96
CA SER A 129 32.59 -37.78 13.76
C SER A 129 32.43 -38.85 14.85
N ARG A 130 31.29 -38.87 15.55
CA ARG A 130 30.97 -39.91 16.56
C ARG A 130 30.99 -41.30 15.92
N THR A 131 30.36 -41.45 14.76
CA THR A 131 30.29 -42.72 14.03
C THR A 131 31.67 -43.18 13.60
N GLN A 132 32.52 -42.30 13.08
CA GLN A 132 33.91 -42.62 12.70
C GLN A 132 34.75 -43.05 13.91
N VAL A 133 34.63 -42.37 15.04
CA VAL A 133 35.32 -42.74 16.29
C VAL A 133 34.84 -44.11 16.80
N LEU A 134 33.53 -44.38 16.76
CA LEU A 134 32.99 -45.69 17.14
C LEU A 134 33.47 -46.81 16.22
N GLN A 135 33.59 -46.56 14.91
CA GLN A 135 34.14 -47.52 13.97
C GLN A 135 35.62 -47.82 14.26
N GLN A 136 36.45 -46.79 14.51
CA GLN A 136 37.86 -46.97 14.87
C GLN A 136 38.02 -47.68 16.22
N ALA A 137 37.22 -47.32 17.22
CA ALA A 137 37.20 -47.97 18.52
C ALA A 137 36.75 -49.44 18.42
N GLY A 138 35.71 -49.72 17.62
CA GLY A 138 35.23 -51.08 17.37
C GLY A 138 36.30 -51.97 16.74
N LEU A 139 37.06 -51.45 15.78
CA LEU A 139 38.19 -52.16 15.18
C LEU A 139 39.32 -52.42 16.19
N SER A 140 39.66 -51.43 17.03
CA SER A 140 40.69 -51.57 18.07
C SER A 140 40.27 -52.56 19.16
N ILE A 141 39.02 -52.50 19.61
CA ILE A 141 38.45 -53.45 20.58
C ILE A 141 38.42 -54.85 19.99
N LEU A 142 38.01 -55.01 18.73
CA LEU A 142 38.06 -56.30 18.05
C LEU A 142 39.49 -56.84 17.94
N ALA A 143 40.47 -56.00 17.63
CA ALA A 143 41.87 -56.40 17.59
C ALA A 143 42.39 -56.84 18.97
N GLN A 144 42.02 -56.11 20.03
CA GLN A 144 42.45 -56.41 21.40
C GLN A 144 41.75 -57.65 21.98
N ALA A 145 40.46 -57.84 21.68
CA ALA A 145 39.70 -59.03 22.04
C ALA A 145 40.19 -60.28 21.31
N ASN A 146 40.68 -60.17 20.07
CA ASN A 146 41.29 -61.29 19.35
C ASN A 146 42.70 -61.63 19.86
N GLY A 147 43.43 -60.68 20.46
CA GLY A 147 44.77 -60.89 21.02
C GLY A 147 44.77 -61.56 22.40
N GLN A 148 43.76 -61.30 23.24
CA GLN A 148 43.67 -61.88 24.60
C GLN A 148 43.65 -63.41 24.64
N PRO A 149 42.88 -64.14 23.80
CA PRO A 149 42.87 -65.60 23.79
C PRO A 149 44.24 -66.21 23.48
N GLN A 150 45.04 -65.57 22.63
CA GLN A 150 46.37 -66.06 22.25
C GLN A 150 47.37 -65.95 23.41
N GLN A 151 47.25 -64.91 24.25
CA GLN A 151 48.07 -64.78 25.46
C GLN A 151 47.68 -65.82 26.52
N VAL A 152 46.39 -66.15 26.64
CA VAL A 152 45.94 -67.19 27.58
C VAL A 152 46.40 -68.59 27.13
N LEU A 153 46.43 -68.87 25.82
CA LEU A 153 46.97 -70.13 25.30
C LEU A 153 48.47 -70.28 25.56
N GLN A 154 49.25 -69.20 25.57
CA GLN A 154 50.67 -69.25 25.97
C GLN A 154 50.85 -69.58 27.46
N LEU A 155 49.92 -69.17 28.33
CA LEU A 155 49.94 -69.50 29.75
C LEU A 155 49.43 -70.92 30.08
N LEU A 156 48.72 -71.56 29.15
CA LEU A 156 48.28 -72.96 29.28
C LEU A 156 49.29 -73.96 28.69
N GLN A 157 50.27 -73.50 27.90
CA GLN A 157 51.30 -74.33 27.26
C GLN A 157 52.69 -74.19 27.91
N GLY A 158 52.87 -73.27 28.86
CA GLY A 158 54.09 -73.12 29.67
C GLY A 158 53.87 -73.49 31.12
#